data_AF-A0A2G6MWY7-F1
#
_entry.id   AF-A0A2G6MWY7-F1
#
_cell.length_a   1.000
_cell.length_b   1.000
_cell.length_c   1.000
_cell.angle_alpha   90.00
_cell.angle_beta   90.00
_cell.angle_gamma   90.00
#
_symmetry.space_group_name_H-M   'P 1'
#
loop_
_entity.id
_entity.type
_entity.pdbx_description
1 polymer ?
#
loop_
_entity_poly.entity_id
_entity_poly.type
_entity_poly.pdbx_seq_one_letter_code
_entity_poly.pdbx_strand_id
1 'polypeptide(L)'
;MKIGYGARIAGLFFLFTSLLTAGCGYKNDPVPPESVVPKAIEDLRYALDESGVRLTWSYPVKTIKNDELMEISSFDVYRAVISLDDYCADCPIPFGEPVEVPGGITSVEGKERVAEYQTSLLRPRHKYFFKVRSRNSWWADSADSNIVSFVWNIPAQPPTGLTAQAADSRITLNWQPVTKLIDNRDIDGSISYQVMRSTGGKEFEVTGNPVNQTRFVDSLVVNGQNYFYKVQSLLDFKGHMIAGGVSDVVTASPIDQTPPPIPSGVKAVQSGTDIKVFWDPSGDTEVAGYRVYRRMATEKKAQLVAEVMIPVTLFVDKNVPKDVKVYYSVTAFDQMQPANESEPSREATIR
;
A
#
# COMPACT_ATOMS: atom_id res chain seq x y z
N MET A 1 80.39 -67.14 2.65
CA MET A 1 79.78 -68.34 2.04
C MET A 1 78.98 -67.83 0.84
N LYS A 2 79.60 -67.84 -0.36
CA LYS A 2 79.26 -68.70 -1.52
C LYS A 2 77.83 -68.38 -2.03
N ILE A 3 77.53 -67.95 -3.26
CA ILE A 3 78.03 -68.09 -4.65
C ILE A 3 77.21 -67.02 -5.45
N GLY A 4 77.58 -66.35 -6.55
CA GLY A 4 78.60 -66.54 -7.58
C GLY A 4 77.95 -66.37 -8.97
N TYR A 5 78.68 -65.68 -9.88
CA TYR A 5 78.64 -65.77 -11.37
C TYR A 5 77.36 -65.33 -12.12
N GLY A 6 77.42 -64.68 -13.30
CA GLY A 6 78.51 -64.24 -14.17
C GLY A 6 77.99 -64.03 -15.61
N ALA A 7 78.70 -63.16 -16.37
CA ALA A 7 78.86 -63.11 -17.84
C ALA A 7 77.61 -62.96 -18.77
N ARG A 8 77.62 -62.41 -20.00
CA ARG A 8 78.52 -61.61 -20.87
C ARG A 8 77.70 -61.28 -22.15
N ILE A 9 77.88 -60.06 -22.69
CA ILE A 9 78.05 -59.66 -24.13
C ILE A 9 76.91 -59.86 -25.16
N ALA A 10 76.57 -58.75 -25.85
CA ALA A 10 76.42 -58.53 -27.32
C ALA A 10 75.31 -57.47 -27.57
N GLY A 11 75.57 -56.28 -28.15
CA GLY A 11 75.64 -56.00 -29.60
C GLY A 11 74.22 -56.04 -30.21
N LEU A 12 73.63 -55.07 -30.93
CA LEU A 12 74.11 -54.00 -31.81
C LEU A 12 72.86 -53.16 -32.22
N PHE A 13 73.01 -51.83 -32.44
CA PHE A 13 72.31 -50.97 -33.42
C PHE A 13 70.76 -51.07 -33.62
N PHE A 14 70.00 -50.01 -33.26
CA PHE A 14 69.25 -49.10 -34.16
C PHE A 14 68.31 -48.16 -33.36
N LEU A 15 68.00 -47.01 -33.96
CA LEU A 15 66.97 -46.01 -33.59
C LEU A 15 67.32 -44.96 -32.52
N PHE A 16 68.23 -44.09 -32.96
CA PHE A 16 68.46 -42.75 -32.44
C PHE A 16 67.40 -41.79 -33.03
N THR A 17 66.23 -41.61 -32.40
CA THR A 17 65.29 -40.50 -32.67
C THR A 17 64.05 -40.59 -31.76
N SER A 18 64.06 -39.90 -30.61
CA SER A 18 62.87 -39.30 -29.95
C SER A 18 63.15 -38.88 -28.50
N LEU A 19 64.05 -37.93 -28.26
CA LEU A 19 64.23 -37.36 -26.92
C LEU A 19 64.69 -35.90 -26.97
N LEU A 20 63.87 -35.03 -27.56
CA LEU A 20 63.98 -33.57 -27.42
C LEU A 20 62.59 -32.92 -27.52
N THR A 21 61.77 -33.08 -26.50
CA THR A 21 60.78 -32.08 -26.11
C THR A 21 60.94 -31.79 -24.62
N ALA A 22 62.15 -31.35 -24.23
CA ALA A 22 62.33 -30.63 -22.98
C ALA A 22 61.68 -29.24 -23.15
N GLY A 23 60.35 -29.17 -23.00
CA GLY A 23 59.66 -27.91 -22.84
C GLY A 23 60.17 -27.27 -21.55
N CYS A 24 60.92 -26.18 -21.66
CA CYS A 24 61.24 -25.32 -20.53
C CYS A 24 59.95 -24.64 -20.07
N GLY A 25 59.21 -25.27 -19.16
CA GLY A 25 58.18 -24.60 -18.39
C GLY A 25 58.85 -23.61 -17.45
N TYR A 26 58.81 -22.33 -17.82
CA TYR A 26 59.29 -21.23 -16.99
C TYR A 26 58.41 -21.17 -15.73
N LYS A 27 58.98 -21.51 -14.57
CA LYS A 27 58.29 -21.41 -13.28
C LYS A 27 58.27 -19.95 -12.87
N ASN A 28 57.15 -19.28 -13.14
CA ASN A 28 56.87 -17.97 -12.57
C ASN A 28 56.48 -18.13 -11.10
N ASP A 29 56.66 -17.08 -10.31
CA ASP A 29 56.04 -17.01 -8.99
C ASP A 29 54.54 -17.31 -9.13
N PRO A 30 53.94 -18.10 -8.23
CA PRO A 30 52.50 -18.28 -8.22
C PRO A 30 51.88 -16.89 -8.10
N VAL A 31 51.20 -16.44 -9.17
CA VAL A 31 50.40 -15.22 -9.14
C VAL A 31 49.36 -15.46 -8.06
N PRO A 32 49.39 -14.71 -6.94
CA PRO A 32 48.33 -14.81 -5.94
C PRO A 32 47.01 -14.62 -6.69
N PRO A 33 45.99 -15.48 -6.50
CA PRO A 33 44.73 -15.30 -7.19
C PRO A 33 44.33 -13.85 -7.02
N GLU A 34 44.22 -13.11 -8.13
CA GLU A 34 43.78 -11.73 -8.10
C GLU A 34 42.51 -11.72 -7.25
N SER A 35 42.49 -10.88 -6.23
CA SER A 35 41.44 -10.90 -5.20
C SER A 35 40.11 -10.58 -5.87
N VAL A 36 39.43 -11.61 -6.36
CA VAL A 36 38.08 -11.60 -6.96
C VAL A 36 37.02 -11.39 -5.87
N VAL A 37 37.38 -10.60 -4.87
CA VAL A 37 36.60 -10.25 -3.70
C VAL A 37 35.48 -9.32 -4.17
N PRO A 38 34.21 -9.73 -4.05
CA PRO A 38 33.08 -8.91 -4.44
C PRO A 38 33.01 -7.63 -3.61
N LYS A 39 32.47 -6.55 -4.17
CA LYS A 39 32.05 -5.41 -3.34
C LYS A 39 30.98 -5.85 -2.34
N ALA A 40 30.97 -5.18 -1.19
CA ALA A 40 29.93 -5.38 -0.19
C ALA A 40 28.56 -5.03 -0.76
N ILE A 41 27.54 -5.75 -0.29
CA ILE A 41 26.14 -5.44 -0.57
C ILE A 41 25.75 -4.22 0.26
N GLU A 42 25.20 -3.19 -0.37
CA GLU A 42 24.79 -1.96 0.33
C GLU A 42 23.26 -1.81 0.41
N ASP A 43 22.51 -2.63 -0.32
CA ASP A 43 21.08 -2.52 -0.51
C ASP A 43 20.27 -3.65 0.15
N LEU A 44 20.85 -4.34 1.15
CA LEU A 44 20.14 -5.36 1.90
C LEU A 44 18.91 -4.73 2.56
N ARG A 45 17.74 -5.30 2.26
CA ARG A 45 16.44 -4.85 2.78
C ARG A 45 15.58 -6.05 3.14
N TYR A 46 14.55 -5.80 3.94
CA TYR A 46 13.62 -6.84 4.38
C TYR A 46 12.16 -6.43 4.18
N ALA A 47 11.30 -7.44 4.06
CA ALA A 47 9.85 -7.30 4.15
C ALA A 47 9.33 -8.35 5.14
N LEU A 48 8.44 -7.94 6.04
CA LEU A 48 7.77 -8.83 6.97
C LEU A 48 6.39 -9.21 6.42
N ASP A 49 6.00 -10.45 6.68
CA ASP A 49 4.63 -10.93 6.50
C ASP A 49 4.18 -11.67 7.76
N GLU A 50 3.03 -12.32 7.72
CA GLU A 50 2.48 -13.08 8.86
C GLU A 50 3.29 -14.32 9.25
N SER A 51 4.17 -14.80 8.36
CA SER A 51 4.88 -16.07 8.49
C SER A 51 6.38 -15.91 8.80
N GLY A 52 6.98 -14.77 8.44
CA GLY A 52 8.37 -14.49 8.75
C GLY A 52 8.93 -13.25 8.05
N VAL A 53 10.18 -13.37 7.60
CA VAL A 53 10.91 -12.32 6.90
C VAL A 53 11.41 -12.79 5.55
N ARG A 54 11.28 -11.92 4.56
CA ARG A 54 11.94 -12.01 3.25
C ARG A 54 13.03 -10.95 3.17
N LEU A 55 14.26 -11.37 2.95
CA LEU A 55 15.42 -10.53 2.69
C LEU A 55 15.67 -10.45 1.19
N THR A 56 16.04 -9.27 0.69
CA THR A 56 16.40 -9.07 -0.71
C THR A 56 17.62 -8.15 -0.83
N TRP A 57 18.46 -8.41 -1.82
CA TRP A 57 19.67 -7.62 -2.12
C TRP A 57 20.11 -7.81 -3.57
N SER A 58 20.88 -6.88 -4.11
CA SER A 58 21.44 -6.98 -5.46
C SER A 58 22.67 -7.90 -5.51
N TYR A 59 22.84 -8.63 -6.62
CA TYR A 59 24.07 -9.37 -6.89
C TYR A 59 25.21 -8.39 -7.15
N PRO A 60 26.35 -8.47 -6.45
CA PRO A 60 27.49 -7.62 -6.75
C PRO A 60 28.06 -7.96 -8.13
N VAL A 61 28.10 -6.97 -9.01
CA VAL A 61 28.64 -7.10 -10.39
C VAL A 61 30.09 -6.64 -10.52
N LYS A 62 30.72 -6.21 -9.41
CA LYS A 62 32.10 -5.72 -9.40
C LYS A 62 32.89 -6.22 -8.20
N THR A 63 34.21 -6.35 -8.40
CA THR A 63 35.17 -6.58 -7.31
C THR A 63 35.50 -5.29 -6.57
N ILE A 64 36.19 -5.40 -5.43
CA ILE A 64 36.73 -4.23 -4.71
C ILE A 64 37.73 -3.41 -5.53
N LYS A 65 38.35 -4.01 -6.56
CA LYS A 65 39.22 -3.33 -7.53
C LYS A 65 38.46 -2.75 -8.72
N ASN A 66 37.14 -2.88 -8.72
CA ASN A 66 36.23 -2.40 -9.75
C ASN A 66 36.25 -3.20 -11.07
N ASP A 67 36.85 -4.40 -11.04
CA ASP A 67 36.79 -5.37 -12.13
C ASP A 67 35.39 -5.98 -12.23
N GLU A 68 34.99 -6.41 -13.42
CA GLU A 68 33.69 -7.06 -13.63
C GLU A 68 33.64 -8.42 -12.94
N LEU A 69 32.50 -8.70 -12.31
CA LEU A 69 32.22 -9.95 -11.63
C LEU A 69 31.00 -10.60 -12.27
N MET A 70 31.22 -11.71 -12.96
CA MET A 70 30.20 -12.40 -13.74
C MET A 70 29.43 -13.44 -12.94
N GLU A 71 30.02 -13.96 -11.86
CA GLU A 71 29.44 -15.03 -11.07
C GLU A 71 29.75 -14.82 -9.57
N ILE A 72 28.81 -15.28 -8.74
CA ILE A 72 28.96 -15.43 -7.30
C ILE A 72 28.71 -16.89 -6.96
N SER A 73 29.58 -17.52 -6.17
CA SER A 73 29.40 -18.92 -5.78
C SER A 73 28.25 -19.06 -4.78
N SER A 74 28.25 -18.22 -3.74
CA SER A 74 27.22 -18.24 -2.70
C SER A 74 27.15 -16.95 -1.91
N PHE A 75 26.10 -16.82 -1.11
CA PHE A 75 25.91 -15.77 -0.13
C PHE A 75 25.83 -16.37 1.27
N ASP A 76 26.58 -15.82 2.21
CA ASP A 76 26.47 -16.14 3.61
C ASP A 76 25.46 -15.20 4.27
N VAL A 77 24.31 -15.73 4.68
CA VAL A 77 23.29 -14.97 5.42
C VAL A 77 23.52 -15.18 6.91
N TYR A 78 24.06 -14.16 7.57
CA TYR A 78 24.25 -14.16 9.01
C TYR A 78 22.98 -13.70 9.72
N ARG A 79 22.67 -14.35 10.84
CA ARG A 79 21.53 -14.03 11.69
C ARG A 79 21.96 -13.91 13.15
N ALA A 80 21.55 -12.84 13.81
CA ALA A 80 21.54 -12.75 15.28
C ALA A 80 20.10 -12.66 15.78
N VAL A 81 19.82 -13.30 16.91
CA VAL A 81 18.50 -13.34 17.53
C VAL A 81 18.66 -12.98 19.00
N ILE A 82 18.09 -11.86 19.42
CA ILE A 82 18.23 -11.35 20.79
C ILE A 82 16.83 -11.17 21.38
N SER A 83 16.60 -11.68 22.59
CA SER A 83 15.36 -11.40 23.33
C SER A 83 15.23 -9.89 23.56
N LEU A 84 14.04 -9.33 23.42
CA LEU A 84 13.85 -7.89 23.68
C LEU A 84 14.12 -7.50 25.13
N ASP A 85 13.99 -8.43 26.07
CA ASP A 85 14.27 -8.18 27.48
C ASP A 85 15.79 -8.14 27.76
N ASP A 86 16.61 -8.76 26.90
CA ASP A 86 18.07 -8.80 27.01
C ASP A 86 18.77 -7.80 26.07
N TYR A 87 18.02 -7.07 25.25
CA TYR A 87 18.57 -6.20 24.22
C TYR A 87 19.14 -4.90 24.82
N CYS A 88 20.39 -4.61 24.46
CA CYS A 88 21.07 -3.34 24.72
C CYS A 88 21.61 -2.74 23.42
N ALA A 89 21.47 -1.42 23.26
CA ALA A 89 21.82 -0.73 22.01
C ALA A 89 23.32 -0.76 21.70
N ASP A 90 24.16 -0.66 22.74
CA ASP A 90 25.63 -0.56 22.62
C ASP A 90 26.35 -1.92 22.71
N CYS A 91 25.60 -3.01 22.83
CA CYS A 91 26.17 -4.34 22.95
C CYS A 91 26.57 -4.91 21.58
N PRO A 92 27.69 -5.66 21.48
CA PRO A 92 28.05 -6.36 20.26
C PRO A 92 26.94 -7.32 19.81
N ILE A 93 26.60 -7.29 18.53
CA ILE A 93 25.57 -8.17 17.95
C ILE A 93 26.16 -9.58 17.78
N PRO A 94 25.63 -10.60 18.47
CA PRO A 94 26.18 -11.96 18.42
C PRO A 94 25.62 -12.70 17.20
N PHE A 95 26.22 -12.48 16.03
CA PHE A 95 25.88 -13.26 14.83
C PHE A 95 26.28 -14.73 15.00
N GLY A 96 25.35 -15.63 14.73
CA GLY A 96 25.62 -17.07 14.69
C GLY A 96 26.27 -17.51 13.38
N GLU A 97 26.40 -18.82 13.20
CA GLU A 97 26.86 -19.40 11.93
C GLU A 97 25.93 -19.01 10.78
N PRO A 98 26.48 -18.64 9.60
CA PRO A 98 25.67 -18.21 8.48
C PRO A 98 24.95 -19.38 7.81
N VAL A 99 23.82 -19.08 7.17
CA VAL A 99 23.19 -19.98 6.21
C VAL A 99 23.73 -19.65 4.83
N GLU A 100 24.24 -20.67 4.14
CA GLU A 100 24.73 -20.51 2.77
C GLU A 100 23.56 -20.55 1.77
N VAL A 101 23.43 -19.51 0.96
CA VAL A 101 22.47 -19.39 -0.13
C VAL A 101 23.22 -19.50 -1.46
N PRO A 102 22.84 -20.41 -2.37
CA PRO A 102 23.51 -20.55 -3.65
C PRO A 102 23.49 -19.25 -4.47
N GLY A 103 24.61 -18.95 -5.13
CA GLY A 103 24.74 -17.82 -6.03
C GLY A 103 24.42 -18.18 -7.48
N GLY A 104 25.18 -17.59 -8.40
CA GLY A 104 25.15 -17.83 -9.84
C GLY A 104 25.59 -16.59 -10.61
N ILE A 105 25.22 -16.54 -11.90
CA ILE A 105 25.50 -15.40 -12.79
C ILE A 105 24.96 -14.12 -12.16
N THR A 106 25.71 -13.02 -12.20
CA THR A 106 25.37 -11.76 -11.53
C THR A 106 24.37 -10.89 -12.30
N SER A 107 24.32 -11.02 -13.62
CA SER A 107 23.41 -10.27 -14.49
C SER A 107 22.85 -11.11 -15.64
N VAL A 108 21.65 -10.75 -16.09
CA VAL A 108 20.98 -11.36 -17.26
C VAL A 108 20.52 -10.22 -18.15
N GLU A 109 20.89 -10.26 -19.43
CA GLU A 109 20.57 -9.20 -20.41
C GLU A 109 20.98 -7.79 -19.94
N GLY A 110 22.11 -7.68 -19.24
CA GLY A 110 22.64 -6.41 -18.72
C GLY A 110 21.90 -5.86 -17.49
N LYS A 111 20.94 -6.60 -16.91
CA LYS A 111 20.29 -6.24 -15.66
C LYS A 111 20.86 -7.06 -14.50
N GLU A 112 21.20 -6.38 -13.42
CA GLU A 112 21.65 -7.01 -12.18
C GLU A 112 20.54 -7.91 -11.62
N ARG A 113 20.92 -9.10 -11.17
CA ARG A 113 19.99 -10.00 -10.49
C ARG A 113 19.79 -9.56 -9.04
N VAL A 114 18.64 -9.93 -8.51
CA VAL A 114 18.31 -9.76 -7.09
C VAL A 114 18.29 -11.14 -6.45
N ALA A 115 18.99 -11.27 -5.33
CA ALA A 115 18.93 -12.44 -4.47
C ALA A 115 17.80 -12.30 -3.46
N GLU A 116 17.26 -13.44 -3.04
CA GLU A 116 16.18 -13.51 -2.07
C GLU A 116 16.45 -14.64 -1.08
N TYR A 117 16.19 -14.37 0.20
CA TYR A 117 16.21 -15.37 1.26
C TYR A 117 14.98 -15.20 2.14
N GLN A 118 14.25 -16.29 2.38
CA GLN A 118 13.08 -16.30 3.25
C GLN A 118 13.33 -17.20 4.46
N THR A 119 12.93 -16.73 5.63
CA THR A 119 12.93 -17.55 6.85
C THR A 119 11.66 -17.30 7.66
N SER A 120 11.07 -18.39 8.15
CA SER A 120 9.85 -18.41 8.93
C SER A 120 10.12 -18.89 10.36
N LEU A 121 9.06 -19.11 11.15
CA LEU A 121 9.14 -19.62 12.54
C LEU A 121 10.00 -18.73 13.46
N LEU A 122 9.91 -17.41 13.23
CA LEU A 122 10.58 -16.42 14.06
C LEU A 122 9.95 -16.44 15.47
N ARG A 123 10.80 -16.30 16.49
CA ARG A 123 10.40 -16.32 17.89
C ARG A 123 9.80 -14.97 18.25
N PRO A 124 8.58 -14.90 18.81
CA PRO A 124 7.99 -13.64 19.21
C PRO A 124 8.80 -12.99 20.34
N ARG A 125 8.69 -11.66 20.46
CA ARG A 125 9.40 -10.84 21.45
C ARG A 125 10.92 -10.87 21.30
N HIS A 126 11.41 -11.05 20.08
CA HIS A 126 12.85 -11.02 19.76
C HIS A 126 13.16 -9.96 18.70
N LYS A 127 14.34 -9.38 18.81
CA LYS A 127 14.94 -8.53 17.78
C LYS A 127 15.90 -9.36 16.94
N TYR A 128 15.70 -9.28 15.64
CA TYR A 128 16.50 -9.97 14.63
C TYR A 128 17.45 -8.99 13.97
N PHE A 129 18.66 -9.44 13.69
CA PHE A 129 19.65 -8.72 12.89
C PHE A 129 20.13 -9.63 11.77
N PHE A 130 20.22 -9.08 10.57
CA PHE A 130 20.76 -9.78 9.40
C PHE A 130 21.81 -8.95 8.71
N LYS A 131 22.82 -9.64 8.21
CA LYS A 131 23.81 -9.13 7.26
C LYS A 131 24.18 -10.24 6.29
N VAL A 132 24.65 -9.88 5.11
CA VAL A 132 25.01 -10.80 4.05
C VAL A 132 26.45 -10.56 3.63
N ARG A 133 27.17 -11.64 3.31
CA ARG A 133 28.43 -11.58 2.56
C ARG A 133 28.30 -12.36 1.27
N SER A 134 28.96 -11.90 0.22
CA SER A 134 29.07 -12.61 -1.05
C SER A 134 30.40 -13.37 -1.11
N ARG A 135 30.36 -14.61 -1.60
CA ARG A 135 31.54 -15.45 -1.82
C ARG A 135 31.72 -15.73 -3.29
N ASN A 136 32.95 -15.57 -3.78
CA ASN A 136 33.34 -16.04 -5.11
C ASN A 136 34.30 -17.24 -5.07
N SER A 137 34.91 -17.51 -3.91
CA SER A 137 35.70 -18.72 -3.66
C SER A 137 35.89 -18.89 -2.15
N TRP A 138 36.51 -20.01 -1.75
CA TRP A 138 36.75 -20.37 -0.34
C TRP A 138 37.54 -19.31 0.46
N TRP A 139 38.33 -18.46 -0.20
CA TRP A 139 39.15 -17.40 0.42
C TRP A 139 38.78 -15.97 0.01
N ALA A 140 37.66 -15.78 -0.71
CA ALA A 140 37.27 -14.50 -1.29
C ALA A 140 35.83 -14.14 -0.92
N ASP A 141 35.62 -13.74 0.34
CA ASP A 141 34.38 -13.16 0.85
C ASP A 141 34.41 -11.63 0.81
N SER A 142 33.27 -11.04 0.50
CA SER A 142 33.08 -9.59 0.61
C SER A 142 33.15 -9.13 2.07
N ALA A 143 33.31 -7.82 2.27
CA ALA A 143 32.97 -7.21 3.55
C ALA A 143 31.46 -7.41 3.86
N ASP A 144 31.09 -7.17 5.13
CA ASP A 144 29.71 -7.22 5.60
C ASP A 144 28.83 -6.25 4.81
N SER A 145 27.59 -6.66 4.53
CA SER A 145 26.57 -5.74 4.04
C SER A 145 26.18 -4.69 5.10
N ASN A 146 25.36 -3.72 4.70
CA ASN A 146 24.54 -2.99 5.66
C ASN A 146 23.73 -3.98 6.53
N ILE A 147 23.56 -3.66 7.81
CA ILE A 147 22.79 -4.49 8.75
C ILE A 147 21.34 -4.05 8.70
N VAL A 148 20.42 -5.01 8.52
CA VAL A 148 19.00 -4.78 8.75
C VAL A 148 18.57 -5.38 10.07
N SER A 149 17.63 -4.72 10.75
CA SER A 149 17.10 -5.23 12.01
C SER A 149 15.61 -4.93 12.15
N PHE A 150 14.90 -5.85 12.80
CA PHE A 150 13.48 -5.70 13.07
C PHE A 150 13.08 -6.48 14.32
N VAL A 151 11.96 -6.08 14.91
CA VAL A 151 11.32 -6.82 16.00
C VAL A 151 10.28 -7.75 15.42
N TRP A 152 10.31 -9.00 15.85
CA TRP A 152 9.27 -9.97 15.55
C TRP A 152 8.40 -10.21 16.78
N ASN A 153 7.10 -10.03 16.61
CA ASN A 153 6.07 -10.50 17.53
C ASN A 153 4.92 -11.08 16.73
N ILE A 154 4.03 -11.79 17.39
CA ILE A 154 2.83 -12.31 16.73
C ILE A 154 1.95 -11.12 16.29
N PRO A 155 1.56 -11.04 15.01
CA PRO A 155 0.71 -9.97 14.52
C PRO A 155 -0.68 -9.95 15.18
N ALA A 156 -1.28 -8.76 15.25
CA ALA A 156 -2.68 -8.60 15.65
C ALA A 156 -3.63 -9.11 14.55
N GLN A 157 -4.82 -9.57 14.93
CA GLN A 157 -5.86 -9.98 13.98
C GLN A 157 -6.30 -8.83 13.06
N PRO A 158 -6.87 -9.14 11.88
CA PRO A 158 -7.48 -8.12 11.03
C PRO A 158 -8.68 -7.45 11.73
N PRO A 159 -8.92 -6.15 11.51
CA PRO A 159 -10.18 -5.51 11.91
C PRO A 159 -11.38 -6.16 11.23
N THR A 160 -12.43 -6.46 12.00
CA THR A 160 -13.69 -7.05 11.52
C THR A 160 -14.81 -6.02 11.51
N GLY A 161 -15.88 -6.31 10.75
CA GLY A 161 -17.05 -5.44 10.69
C GLY A 161 -16.76 -4.06 10.10
N LEU A 162 -15.78 -3.96 9.20
CA LEU A 162 -15.52 -2.72 8.46
C LEU A 162 -16.77 -2.35 7.66
N THR A 163 -17.19 -1.09 7.77
CA THR A 163 -18.29 -0.50 7.03
C THR A 163 -17.88 0.86 6.50
N ALA A 164 -18.40 1.23 5.33
CA ALA A 164 -18.19 2.54 4.73
C ALA A 164 -19.54 3.22 4.49
N GLN A 165 -19.70 4.41 5.08
CA GLN A 165 -20.91 5.22 4.97
C GLN A 165 -20.56 6.46 4.14
N ALA A 166 -21.16 6.56 2.96
CA ALA A 166 -20.95 7.67 2.04
C ALA A 166 -21.90 8.84 2.37
N ALA A 167 -21.38 10.06 2.24
CA ALA A 167 -22.08 11.33 2.39
C ALA A 167 -21.48 12.33 1.39
N ASP A 168 -22.03 13.55 1.34
CA ASP A 168 -21.47 14.59 0.48
C ASP A 168 -19.99 14.84 0.80
N SER A 169 -19.14 14.62 -0.20
CA SER A 169 -17.69 14.85 -0.19
C SER A 169 -17.00 14.16 0.99
N ARG A 170 -17.57 13.05 1.47
CA ARG A 170 -17.12 12.38 2.69
C ARG A 170 -17.47 10.91 2.71
N ILE A 171 -16.53 10.08 3.17
CA ILE A 171 -16.79 8.69 3.54
C ILE A 171 -16.38 8.48 5.00
N THR A 172 -17.29 7.97 5.82
CA THR A 172 -17.00 7.57 7.19
C THR A 172 -16.84 6.05 7.26
N LEU A 173 -15.67 5.61 7.71
CA LEU A 173 -15.35 4.22 7.96
C LEU A 173 -15.52 3.91 9.45
N ASN A 174 -16.12 2.77 9.77
CA ASN A 174 -16.21 2.24 11.14
C ASN A 174 -15.90 0.74 11.14
N TRP A 175 -15.24 0.25 12.19
CA TRP A 175 -14.91 -1.17 12.36
C TRP A 175 -14.96 -1.58 13.85
N GLN A 176 -14.81 -2.87 14.13
CA GLN A 176 -14.73 -3.39 15.50
C GLN A 176 -13.29 -3.31 16.05
N PRO A 177 -13.12 -3.07 17.36
CA PRO A 177 -11.80 -3.06 17.98
C PRO A 177 -11.13 -4.42 17.88
N VAL A 178 -9.82 -4.42 17.66
CA VAL A 178 -8.99 -5.62 17.56
C VAL A 178 -8.38 -5.87 18.94
N THR A 179 -8.73 -6.99 19.55
CA THR A 179 -8.34 -7.33 20.93
C THR A 179 -7.47 -8.59 21.01
N LYS A 180 -7.33 -9.31 19.90
CA LYS A 180 -6.64 -10.60 19.83
C LYS A 180 -5.50 -10.60 18.80
N LEU A 181 -4.49 -11.41 19.11
CA LEU A 181 -3.43 -11.82 18.18
C LEU A 181 -3.93 -12.92 17.25
N ILE A 182 -3.23 -13.17 16.13
CA ILE A 182 -3.64 -14.19 15.15
C ILE A 182 -3.78 -15.60 15.76
N ASP A 183 -3.07 -15.88 16.85
CA ASP A 183 -3.14 -17.12 17.63
C ASP A 183 -4.22 -17.12 18.74
N ASN A 184 -5.14 -16.15 18.72
CA ASN A 184 -6.25 -15.95 19.65
C ASN A 184 -5.87 -15.56 21.09
N ARG A 185 -4.60 -15.26 21.37
CA ARG A 185 -4.20 -14.67 22.66
C ARG A 185 -4.58 -13.20 22.73
N ASP A 186 -4.72 -12.70 23.96
CA ASP A 186 -4.93 -11.27 24.20
C ASP A 186 -3.71 -10.45 23.79
N ILE A 187 -3.98 -9.23 23.34
CA ILE A 187 -2.95 -8.28 22.94
C ILE A 187 -2.23 -7.73 24.18
N ASP A 188 -0.90 -7.85 24.16
CA ASP A 188 0.01 -7.15 25.06
C ASP A 188 0.60 -5.97 24.29
N GLY A 189 0.04 -4.77 24.49
CA GLY A 189 0.43 -3.56 23.75
C GLY A 189 -0.75 -2.66 23.37
N SER A 190 -0.49 -1.64 22.56
CA SER A 190 -1.53 -0.73 22.04
C SER A 190 -1.82 -1.02 20.57
N ILE A 191 -3.08 -0.85 20.17
CA ILE A 191 -3.49 -1.02 18.77
C ILE A 191 -3.82 0.33 18.15
N SER A 192 -3.32 0.53 16.94
CA SER A 192 -3.73 1.58 16.02
C SER A 192 -4.11 0.97 14.67
N TYR A 193 -4.63 1.78 13.77
CA TYR A 193 -5.20 1.33 12.50
C TYR A 193 -4.69 2.18 11.35
N GLN A 194 -4.12 1.54 10.33
CA GLN A 194 -3.77 2.19 9.08
C GLN A 194 -4.91 1.99 8.07
N VAL A 195 -5.50 3.08 7.61
CA VAL A 195 -6.47 3.07 6.53
C VAL A 195 -5.74 3.07 5.19
N MET A 196 -6.23 2.26 4.26
CA MET A 196 -5.75 2.22 2.88
C MET A 196 -6.93 2.34 1.91
N ARG A 197 -6.73 3.07 0.81
CA ARG A 197 -7.75 3.42 -0.17
C ARG A 197 -7.31 3.05 -1.58
N SER A 198 -8.26 2.66 -2.41
CA SER A 198 -8.07 2.44 -3.85
C SER A 198 -9.23 3.03 -4.63
N THR A 199 -8.99 3.50 -5.85
CA THR A 199 -10.04 3.85 -6.83
C THR A 199 -10.32 2.71 -7.81
N GLY A 200 -9.42 1.74 -7.93
CA GLY A 200 -9.52 0.59 -8.85
C GLY A 200 -9.76 -0.76 -8.16
N GLY A 201 -9.76 -0.79 -6.82
CA GLY A 201 -10.01 -2.00 -6.01
C GLY A 201 -8.86 -3.01 -5.99
N LYS A 202 -7.72 -2.71 -6.63
CA LYS A 202 -6.55 -3.60 -6.71
C LYS A 202 -5.36 -3.05 -5.94
N GLU A 203 -4.87 -1.88 -6.36
CA GLU A 203 -3.73 -1.19 -5.72
C GLU A 203 -4.26 -0.26 -4.63
N PHE A 204 -3.86 -0.51 -3.39
CA PHE A 204 -4.28 0.26 -2.22
C PHE A 204 -3.13 1.13 -1.72
N GLU A 205 -3.42 2.41 -1.49
CA GLU A 205 -2.48 3.39 -0.97
C GLU A 205 -2.84 3.77 0.46
N VAL A 206 -1.82 4.01 1.27
CA VAL A 206 -1.93 4.53 2.63
C VAL A 206 -2.69 5.86 2.62
N THR A 207 -3.74 5.97 3.42
CA THR A 207 -4.59 7.17 3.51
C THR A 207 -4.51 7.75 4.91
N GLY A 208 -3.77 8.85 5.05
CA GLY A 208 -3.55 9.51 6.33
C GLY A 208 -2.65 8.71 7.29
N ASN A 209 -2.46 9.28 8.48
CA ASN A 209 -1.69 8.63 9.56
C ASN A 209 -2.53 7.56 10.27
N PRO A 210 -1.88 6.58 10.95
CA PRO A 210 -2.58 5.63 11.79
C PRO A 210 -3.48 6.30 12.84
N VAL A 211 -4.65 5.72 13.07
CA VAL A 211 -5.62 6.20 14.06
C VAL A 211 -5.78 5.21 15.23
N ASN A 212 -5.97 5.72 16.44
CA ASN A 212 -6.16 4.90 17.64
C ASN A 212 -7.65 4.64 17.96
N GLN A 213 -8.55 5.12 17.10
CA GLN A 213 -9.99 4.94 17.22
C GLN A 213 -10.46 3.96 16.15
N THR A 214 -11.63 3.35 16.35
CA THR A 214 -12.24 2.43 15.38
C THR A 214 -13.11 3.14 14.35
N ARG A 215 -12.73 4.38 14.01
CA ARG A 215 -13.43 5.27 13.09
C ARG A 215 -12.43 6.13 12.32
N PHE A 216 -12.67 6.29 11.02
CA PHE A 216 -11.91 7.20 10.16
C PHE A 216 -12.86 7.97 9.24
N VAL A 217 -12.53 9.22 8.95
CA VAL A 217 -13.29 10.05 8.02
C VAL A 217 -12.38 10.44 6.87
N ASP A 218 -12.68 9.96 5.68
CA ASP A 218 -12.05 10.44 4.46
C ASP A 218 -12.86 11.63 3.92
N SER A 219 -12.24 12.80 3.89
CA SER A 219 -12.80 14.04 3.33
C SER A 219 -12.06 14.51 2.07
N LEU A 220 -11.20 13.66 1.51
CA LEU A 220 -10.47 13.90 0.25
C LEU A 220 -11.12 13.15 -0.92
N VAL A 221 -12.36 12.69 -0.72
CA VAL A 221 -13.13 11.94 -1.72
C VAL A 221 -13.92 12.90 -2.59
N VAL A 222 -14.16 12.48 -3.83
CA VAL A 222 -14.92 13.23 -4.83
C VAL A 222 -16.25 12.52 -5.06
N ASN A 223 -17.34 13.28 -5.05
CA ASN A 223 -18.68 12.74 -5.34
C ASN A 223 -18.73 12.05 -6.71
N GLY A 224 -19.47 10.95 -6.81
CA GLY A 224 -19.59 10.12 -8.01
C GLY A 224 -18.43 9.17 -8.26
N GLN A 225 -17.29 9.31 -7.57
CA GLN A 225 -16.16 8.38 -7.69
C GLN A 225 -16.34 7.20 -6.72
N ASN A 226 -16.19 5.98 -7.22
CA ASN A 226 -16.16 4.80 -6.35
C ASN A 226 -14.80 4.63 -5.68
N TYR A 227 -14.82 4.36 -4.38
CA TYR A 227 -13.63 4.10 -3.56
C TYR A 227 -13.74 2.76 -2.85
N PHE A 228 -12.61 2.09 -2.72
CA PHE A 228 -12.44 0.85 -1.99
C PHE A 228 -11.53 1.10 -0.79
N TYR A 229 -11.89 0.56 0.37
CA TYR A 229 -11.12 0.72 1.59
C TYR A 229 -10.79 -0.63 2.23
N LYS A 230 -9.60 -0.69 2.80
CA LYS A 230 -9.16 -1.71 3.76
C LYS A 230 -8.57 -1.02 4.97
N VAL A 231 -8.58 -1.70 6.11
CA VAL A 231 -7.95 -1.22 7.34
C VAL A 231 -7.01 -2.30 7.85
N GLN A 232 -5.76 -1.93 8.11
CA GLN A 232 -4.75 -2.80 8.72
C GLN A 232 -4.59 -2.47 10.20
N SER A 233 -4.59 -3.49 11.05
CA SER A 233 -4.23 -3.30 12.46
C SER A 233 -2.72 -3.13 12.60
N LEU A 234 -2.29 -2.26 13.51
CA LEU A 234 -0.90 -2.06 13.85
C LEU A 234 -0.72 -2.22 15.36
N LEU A 235 0.11 -3.16 15.76
CA LEU A 235 0.46 -3.40 17.16
C LEU A 235 1.70 -2.61 17.53
N ASP A 236 1.55 -1.68 18.47
CA ASP A 236 2.69 -1.10 19.19
C ASP A 236 3.10 -2.06 20.31
N PHE A 237 4.24 -2.71 20.12
CA PHE A 237 4.87 -3.56 21.10
C PHE A 237 6.18 -2.93 21.58
N LYS A 238 6.16 -2.34 22.79
CA LYS A 238 7.32 -1.67 23.41
C LYS A 238 7.96 -0.59 22.52
N GLY A 239 7.16 0.20 21.78
CA GLY A 239 7.64 1.23 20.87
C GLY A 239 8.02 0.72 19.47
N HIS A 240 7.77 -0.56 19.18
CA HIS A 240 7.96 -1.14 17.87
C HIS A 240 6.61 -1.42 17.21
N MET A 241 6.38 -0.80 16.06
CA MET A 241 5.17 -0.98 15.26
C MET A 241 5.25 -2.25 14.43
N ILE A 242 4.29 -3.14 14.64
CA ILE A 242 4.20 -4.45 13.99
C ILE A 242 2.92 -4.48 13.17
N ALA A 243 3.08 -4.68 11.86
CA ALA A 243 1.95 -4.78 10.94
C ALA A 243 1.11 -6.03 11.25
N GLY A 244 -0.19 -5.82 11.45
CA GLY A 244 -1.19 -6.85 11.71
C GLY A 244 -1.96 -7.25 10.46
N GLY A 245 -3.04 -8.01 10.70
CA GLY A 245 -3.96 -8.42 9.66
C GLY A 245 -4.68 -7.25 8.99
N VAL A 246 -5.09 -7.48 7.74
CA VAL A 246 -5.84 -6.52 6.92
C VAL A 246 -7.29 -6.95 6.83
N SER A 247 -8.23 -6.01 7.01
CA SER A 247 -9.66 -6.26 6.90
C SER A 247 -10.07 -6.70 5.48
N ASP A 248 -11.30 -7.20 5.38
CA ASP A 248 -12.00 -7.29 4.10
C ASP A 248 -12.15 -5.91 3.45
N VAL A 249 -12.34 -5.91 2.13
CA VAL A 249 -12.59 -4.68 1.35
C VAL A 249 -14.03 -4.23 1.55
N VAL A 250 -14.21 -2.95 1.78
CA VAL A 250 -15.50 -2.28 1.60
C VAL A 250 -15.44 -1.28 0.46
N THR A 251 -16.60 -1.01 -0.16
CA THR A 251 -16.73 -0.04 -1.24
C THR A 251 -17.73 1.04 -0.85
N ALA A 252 -17.47 2.27 -1.26
CA ALA A 252 -18.40 3.38 -1.12
C ALA A 252 -18.15 4.42 -2.22
N SER A 253 -19.24 4.98 -2.72
CA SER A 253 -19.22 6.13 -3.64
C SER A 253 -19.94 7.27 -2.92
N PRO A 254 -19.26 8.38 -2.59
CA PRO A 254 -19.94 9.53 -2.04
C PRO A 254 -20.80 10.12 -3.15
N ILE A 255 -21.98 10.58 -2.77
CA ILE A 255 -22.91 11.25 -3.66
C ILE A 255 -23.15 12.64 -3.10
N ASP A 256 -23.35 13.60 -3.99
CA ASP A 256 -23.79 14.90 -3.56
C ASP A 256 -25.18 14.78 -2.96
N GLN A 257 -25.31 15.25 -1.71
CA GLN A 257 -26.54 15.27 -0.94
C GLN A 257 -26.89 16.69 -0.50
N THR A 258 -26.17 17.71 -0.99
CA THR A 258 -26.34 19.09 -0.59
C THR A 258 -27.37 19.75 -1.49
N PRO A 259 -28.56 20.10 -0.97
CA PRO A 259 -29.56 20.76 -1.78
C PRO A 259 -29.15 22.19 -2.14
N PRO A 260 -29.64 22.73 -3.27
CA PRO A 260 -29.45 24.14 -3.58
C PRO A 260 -30.04 25.08 -2.52
N PRO A 261 -29.61 26.36 -2.49
CA PRO A 261 -30.22 27.38 -1.65
C PRO A 261 -31.71 27.56 -1.93
N ILE A 262 -32.47 27.85 -0.87
CA ILE A 262 -33.91 28.14 -0.94
C ILE A 262 -34.13 29.37 -1.84
N PRO A 263 -35.03 29.32 -2.84
CA PRO A 263 -35.36 30.47 -3.68
C PRO A 263 -35.85 31.68 -2.86
N SER A 264 -35.31 32.87 -3.14
CA SER A 264 -35.73 34.14 -2.53
C SER A 264 -36.67 34.93 -3.44
N GLY A 265 -37.23 36.03 -2.91
CA GLY A 265 -38.00 36.98 -3.72
C GLY A 265 -39.33 36.47 -4.26
N VAL A 266 -39.82 35.32 -3.79
CA VAL A 266 -41.04 34.68 -4.30
C VAL A 266 -42.25 35.61 -4.13
N LYS A 267 -42.91 35.93 -5.24
CA LYS A 267 -44.11 36.76 -5.30
C LYS A 267 -45.14 36.14 -6.22
N ALA A 268 -46.41 36.29 -5.88
CA ALA A 268 -47.55 35.88 -6.68
C ALA A 268 -48.41 37.11 -7.00
N VAL A 269 -48.68 37.35 -8.28
CA VAL A 269 -49.45 38.50 -8.76
C VAL A 269 -50.58 38.00 -9.66
N GLN A 270 -51.80 38.47 -9.40
CA GLN A 270 -52.96 38.15 -10.23
C GLN A 270 -52.88 38.87 -11.57
N SER A 271 -53.17 38.16 -12.67
CA SER A 271 -53.12 38.67 -14.03
C SER A 271 -54.33 38.14 -14.81
N GLY A 272 -55.50 38.76 -14.63
CA GLY A 272 -56.77 38.27 -15.18
C GLY A 272 -57.26 37.05 -14.38
N THR A 273 -57.48 35.92 -15.06
CA THR A 273 -57.85 34.64 -14.43
C THR A 273 -56.64 33.83 -13.97
N ASP A 274 -55.43 34.23 -14.37
CA ASP A 274 -54.20 33.49 -14.12
C ASP A 274 -53.42 34.13 -12.96
N ILE A 275 -52.55 33.35 -12.32
CA ILE A 275 -51.59 33.85 -11.33
C ILE A 275 -50.18 33.69 -11.86
N LYS A 276 -49.41 34.78 -11.84
CA LYS A 276 -47.98 34.77 -12.17
C LYS A 276 -47.18 34.65 -10.88
N VAL A 277 -46.36 33.61 -10.79
CA VAL A 277 -45.45 33.37 -9.67
C VAL A 277 -44.02 33.57 -10.18
N PHE A 278 -43.27 34.47 -9.56
CA PHE A 278 -41.89 34.74 -9.92
C PHE A 278 -41.01 34.79 -8.68
N TRP A 279 -39.73 34.45 -8.87
CA TRP A 279 -38.72 34.36 -7.83
C TRP A 279 -37.38 34.88 -8.34
N ASP A 280 -36.48 35.17 -7.42
CA ASP A 280 -35.11 35.54 -7.77
C ASP A 280 -34.33 34.26 -8.17
N PRO A 281 -33.44 34.32 -9.17
CA PRO A 281 -32.54 33.20 -9.47
C PRO A 281 -31.72 32.82 -8.24
N SER A 282 -31.59 31.52 -7.97
CA SER A 282 -30.63 31.00 -6.99
C SER A 282 -29.21 31.32 -7.44
N GLY A 283 -28.34 31.73 -6.51
CA GLY A 283 -26.95 32.09 -6.79
C GLY A 283 -26.00 30.89 -6.94
N ASP A 284 -26.53 29.67 -6.87
CA ASP A 284 -25.78 28.42 -6.93
C ASP A 284 -25.64 27.91 -8.37
N THR A 285 -24.45 27.46 -8.73
CA THR A 285 -24.13 26.91 -10.06
C THR A 285 -24.74 25.54 -10.32
N GLU A 286 -25.16 24.82 -9.29
CA GLU A 286 -25.64 23.43 -9.40
C GLU A 286 -27.16 23.32 -9.58
N VAL A 287 -27.89 24.44 -9.57
CA VAL A 287 -29.35 24.47 -9.76
C VAL A 287 -29.73 24.05 -11.18
N ALA A 288 -30.50 22.97 -11.31
CA ALA A 288 -31.08 22.53 -12.57
C ALA A 288 -32.41 23.25 -12.87
N GLY A 289 -33.19 23.54 -11.83
CA GLY A 289 -34.49 24.17 -11.97
C GLY A 289 -35.19 24.41 -10.64
N TYR A 290 -36.48 24.70 -10.73
CA TYR A 290 -37.34 25.03 -9.61
C TYR A 290 -38.62 24.21 -9.64
N ARG A 291 -39.09 23.80 -8.48
CA ARG A 291 -40.40 23.17 -8.30
C ARG A 291 -41.34 24.17 -7.66
N VAL A 292 -42.50 24.38 -8.28
CA VAL A 292 -43.53 25.31 -7.81
C VAL A 292 -44.65 24.51 -7.18
N TYR A 293 -44.94 24.84 -5.93
CA TYR A 293 -45.98 24.23 -5.14
C TYR A 293 -47.13 25.20 -4.92
N ARG A 294 -48.36 24.68 -4.94
CA ARG A 294 -49.58 25.42 -4.63
C ARG A 294 -50.30 24.76 -3.47
N ARG A 295 -50.74 25.56 -2.51
CA ARG A 295 -51.58 25.11 -1.40
C ARG A 295 -52.86 25.92 -1.34
N MET A 296 -54.01 25.26 -1.31
CA MET A 296 -55.27 25.94 -1.02
C MET A 296 -55.39 26.23 0.48
N ALA A 297 -56.09 27.29 0.86
CA ALA A 297 -56.34 27.61 2.27
C ALA A 297 -57.08 26.49 3.02
N THR A 298 -57.82 25.64 2.31
CA THR A 298 -58.51 24.46 2.81
C THR A 298 -57.60 23.23 2.96
N GLU A 299 -56.39 23.26 2.40
CA GLU A 299 -55.44 22.15 2.40
C GLU A 299 -54.33 22.34 3.42
N LYS A 300 -53.90 21.20 3.99
CA LYS A 300 -52.76 21.15 4.92
C LYS A 300 -51.39 21.05 4.23
N LYS A 301 -51.34 20.51 3.00
CA LYS A 301 -50.10 20.28 2.27
C LYS A 301 -50.16 20.96 0.91
N ALA A 302 -49.04 21.54 0.49
CA ALA A 302 -48.89 22.06 -0.85
C ALA A 302 -48.72 20.90 -1.85
N GLN A 303 -49.22 21.10 -3.07
CA GLN A 303 -49.11 20.15 -4.18
C GLN A 303 -48.15 20.72 -5.22
N LEU A 304 -47.29 19.87 -5.80
CA LEU A 304 -46.44 20.25 -6.92
C LEU A 304 -47.32 20.56 -8.14
N VAL A 305 -47.20 21.77 -8.69
CA VAL A 305 -47.98 22.21 -9.86
C VAL A 305 -47.13 22.46 -11.09
N ALA A 306 -45.81 22.65 -10.93
CA ALA A 306 -44.88 22.78 -12.06
C ALA A 306 -43.43 22.51 -11.68
N GLU A 307 -42.65 22.04 -12.66
CA GLU A 307 -41.19 22.12 -12.69
C GLU A 307 -40.77 23.13 -13.76
N VAL A 308 -39.82 24.00 -13.44
CA VAL A 308 -39.36 25.09 -14.30
C VAL A 308 -37.83 25.04 -14.37
N MET A 309 -37.28 24.75 -15.55
CA MET A 309 -35.83 24.68 -15.75
C MET A 309 -35.19 26.07 -15.86
N ILE A 310 -33.94 26.21 -15.43
CA ILE A 310 -33.16 27.45 -15.61
C ILE A 310 -33.05 27.81 -17.12
N PRO A 311 -32.92 29.10 -17.47
CA PRO A 311 -32.83 30.28 -16.60
C PRO A 311 -34.21 30.86 -16.21
N VAL A 312 -35.31 30.15 -16.45
CA VAL A 312 -36.66 30.69 -16.26
C VAL A 312 -36.99 30.76 -14.76
N THR A 313 -37.41 31.93 -14.30
CA THR A 313 -37.84 32.17 -12.90
C THR A 313 -39.29 32.67 -12.79
N LEU A 314 -40.13 32.21 -13.72
CA LEU A 314 -41.53 32.57 -13.83
C LEU A 314 -42.37 31.32 -14.11
N PHE A 315 -43.45 31.17 -13.35
CA PHE A 315 -44.52 30.21 -13.61
C PHE A 315 -45.86 30.95 -13.75
N VAL A 316 -46.71 30.46 -14.66
CA VAL A 316 -48.07 30.99 -14.85
C VAL A 316 -49.06 29.88 -14.53
N ASP A 317 -49.75 30.01 -13.40
CA ASP A 317 -50.83 29.11 -13.03
C ASP A 317 -52.13 29.53 -13.71
N LYS A 318 -52.57 28.73 -14.68
CA LYS A 318 -53.82 28.90 -15.43
C LYS A 318 -54.99 28.09 -14.84
N ASN A 319 -54.70 27.23 -13.87
CA ASN A 319 -55.64 26.25 -13.34
C ASN A 319 -55.99 26.56 -11.88
N VAL A 320 -56.11 27.85 -11.55
CA VAL A 320 -56.40 28.32 -10.19
C VAL A 320 -57.88 28.09 -9.88
N PRO A 321 -58.22 27.39 -8.79
CA PRO A 321 -59.60 27.25 -8.35
C PRO A 321 -60.24 28.60 -8.05
N LYS A 322 -61.50 28.79 -8.47
CA LYS A 322 -62.26 30.01 -8.19
C LYS A 322 -62.61 30.10 -6.70
N ASP A 323 -62.64 31.33 -6.18
CA ASP A 323 -63.12 31.68 -4.83
C ASP A 323 -62.38 31.01 -3.65
N VAL A 324 -61.18 30.48 -3.89
CA VAL A 324 -60.32 29.90 -2.85
C VAL A 324 -59.01 30.65 -2.77
N LYS A 325 -58.64 31.08 -1.56
CA LYS A 325 -57.32 31.67 -1.32
C LYS A 325 -56.25 30.61 -1.51
N VAL A 326 -55.26 30.90 -2.35
CA VAL A 326 -54.12 30.03 -2.63
C VAL A 326 -52.80 30.67 -2.19
N TYR A 327 -51.84 29.80 -1.87
CA TYR A 327 -50.49 30.15 -1.48
C TYR A 327 -49.52 29.40 -2.40
N TYR A 328 -48.41 30.06 -2.76
CA TYR A 328 -47.37 29.45 -3.57
C TYR A 328 -46.04 29.41 -2.83
N SER A 329 -45.34 28.29 -2.91
CA SER A 329 -43.96 28.16 -2.48
C SER A 329 -43.13 27.55 -3.61
N VAL A 330 -41.85 27.89 -3.62
CA VAL A 330 -40.90 27.44 -4.65
C VAL A 330 -39.69 26.83 -3.95
N THR A 331 -39.24 25.68 -4.42
CA THR A 331 -37.97 25.04 -4.07
C THR A 331 -37.04 25.07 -5.28
N ALA A 332 -35.73 24.94 -5.05
CA ALA A 332 -34.73 24.70 -6.10
C ALA A 332 -34.29 23.24 -6.05
N PHE A 333 -33.95 22.66 -7.20
CA PHE A 333 -33.38 21.32 -7.29
C PHE A 333 -32.14 21.29 -8.18
N ASP A 334 -31.21 20.39 -7.88
CA ASP A 334 -29.93 20.24 -8.57
C ASP A 334 -29.98 19.24 -9.75
N GLN A 335 -28.82 18.92 -10.31
CA GLN A 335 -28.68 17.96 -11.41
C GLN A 335 -28.47 16.50 -10.96
N MET A 336 -28.53 16.21 -9.65
CA MET A 336 -28.29 14.87 -9.12
C MET A 336 -29.44 13.90 -9.43
N GLN A 337 -29.17 12.60 -9.27
CA GLN A 337 -30.17 11.55 -9.47
C GLN A 337 -30.17 10.56 -8.29
N PRO A 338 -31.17 10.63 -7.39
CA PRO A 338 -32.27 11.60 -7.35
C PRO A 338 -31.78 13.03 -7.05
N ALA A 339 -32.50 14.05 -7.54
CA ALA A 339 -32.11 15.44 -7.35
C ALA A 339 -32.26 15.85 -5.88
N ASN A 340 -31.27 16.58 -5.35
CA ASN A 340 -31.39 17.21 -4.05
C ASN A 340 -32.29 18.43 -4.20
N GLU A 341 -33.28 18.56 -3.32
CA GLU A 341 -34.28 19.61 -3.36
C GLU A 341 -34.21 20.46 -2.08
N SER A 342 -34.19 21.78 -2.25
CA SER A 342 -34.15 22.73 -1.15
C SER A 342 -35.41 22.64 -0.29
N GLU A 343 -35.33 23.16 0.93
CA GLU A 343 -36.55 23.49 1.68
C GLU A 343 -37.44 24.49 0.89
N PRO A 344 -38.77 24.48 1.08
CA PRO A 344 -39.66 25.44 0.44
C PRO A 344 -39.38 26.86 0.91
N SER A 345 -39.43 27.80 -0.03
CA SER A 345 -39.47 29.23 0.29
C SER A 345 -40.71 29.60 1.10
N ARG A 346 -40.67 30.79 1.72
CA ARG A 346 -41.84 31.36 2.41
C ARG A 346 -42.98 31.49 1.41
N GLU A 347 -44.19 31.13 1.84
CA GLU A 347 -45.36 31.20 0.98
C GLU A 347 -45.66 32.63 0.51
N ALA A 348 -45.74 32.80 -0.80
CA ALA A 348 -46.28 33.98 -1.43
C ALA A 348 -47.81 33.92 -1.40
N THR A 349 -48.43 35.00 -0.94
CA THR A 349 -49.87 35.24 -1.11
C THR A 349 -50.07 36.18 -2.29
N ILE A 350 -51.16 36.01 -3.03
CA ILE A 350 -51.57 36.91 -4.10
C ILE A 350 -51.69 38.34 -3.55
N ARG A 351 -51.05 39.30 -4.20
CA ARG A 351 -51.26 40.73 -3.99
C ARG A 351 -52.16 41.33 -5.05
#